data_AF-A0A6M5WQ90-F1
#
_entry.id   AF-A0A6M5WQ90-F1
#
_cell.length_a   1.000
_cell.length_b   1.000
_cell.length_c   1.000
_cell.angle_alpha   90.00
_cell.angle_beta   90.00
_cell.angle_gamma   90.00
#
_symmetry.space_group_name_H-M   'P 1'
#
loop_
_entity.id
_entity.type
_entity.pdbx_description
1 polymer ?
#
loop_
_entity_poly.entity_id
_entity_poly.type
_entity_poly.pdbx_seq_one_letter_code
_entity_poly.pdbx_strand_id
1 'polypeptide(L)'
;MFNATCFTCSCLNGGRPACHEKLCPPLPCDDPVKLDTECCPTCPEETWSSHCELNEDPRRYPLHHTWHPFLPLKGFAKCAICTCKGGNRVECGRIACPSLDCPDHALVRSHPDDCCPVCGPKLEDDSTAQELPQLDINMEGACNFLGQWKVDGTTWHPRVKPFGHLKCFVCHCSAGKFECGKTDCPVLQCKKTKRNRDSCCEECDDTDTEKDLSES
;
A
#
# COMPACT_ATOMS: atom_id res chain seq x y z
N MET A 1 -23.00 10.49 1.08
CA MET A 1 -23.48 10.95 -0.24
C MET A 1 -22.40 10.65 -1.26
N PHE A 2 -22.71 9.88 -2.30
CA PHE A 2 -21.75 9.51 -3.36
C PHE A 2 -21.68 10.67 -4.37
N ASN A 3 -20.53 11.35 -4.47
CA ASN A 3 -20.36 12.44 -5.42
C ASN A 3 -19.78 11.91 -6.74
N ALA A 4 -20.66 11.53 -7.67
CA ALA A 4 -20.28 10.88 -8.92
C ALA A 4 -19.30 11.71 -9.79
N THR A 5 -19.26 13.04 -9.66
CA THR A 5 -18.35 13.89 -10.45
C THR A 5 -16.89 13.75 -10.02
N CYS A 6 -16.64 13.28 -8.79
CA CYS A 6 -15.30 13.11 -8.23
C CYS A 6 -14.73 11.69 -8.37
N PHE A 7 -15.39 10.77 -9.08
CA PHE A 7 -14.87 9.42 -9.27
C PHE A 7 -14.73 9.09 -10.74
N THR A 8 -13.64 8.41 -11.10
CA THR A 8 -13.45 7.80 -12.42
C THR A 8 -13.44 6.29 -12.27
N CYS A 9 -14.36 5.61 -12.95
CA CYS A 9 -14.52 4.17 -12.87
C CYS A 9 -14.08 3.50 -14.17
N SER A 10 -13.32 2.42 -14.06
CA SER A 10 -12.93 1.57 -15.19
C SER A 10 -13.47 0.16 -15.01
N CYS A 11 -14.05 -0.40 -16.07
CA CYS A 11 -14.51 -1.78 -16.12
C CYS A 11 -13.51 -2.61 -16.92
N LEU A 12 -12.84 -3.58 -16.29
CA LEU A 12 -11.98 -4.53 -16.96
C LEU A 12 -12.72 -5.86 -17.09
N ASN A 13 -12.96 -6.30 -18.33
CA ASN A 13 -13.45 -7.63 -18.71
C ASN A 13 -14.57 -8.21 -17.82
N GLY A 14 -15.70 -7.50 -17.70
CA GLY A 14 -16.91 -8.02 -17.05
C GLY A 14 -16.87 -8.12 -15.52
N GLY A 15 -15.82 -7.63 -14.87
CA GLY A 15 -15.72 -7.54 -13.41
C GLY A 15 -16.48 -6.34 -12.81
N ARG A 16 -16.46 -6.24 -11.47
CA ARG A 16 -17.00 -5.07 -10.76
C ARG A 16 -16.21 -3.81 -11.16
N PRO A 17 -16.88 -2.65 -11.37
CA PRO A 17 -16.20 -1.41 -11.72
C PRO A 17 -15.24 -0.99 -10.61
N ALA A 18 -13.98 -0.72 -10.97
CA ALA A 18 -12.99 -0.15 -10.07
C ALA A 18 -13.03 1.38 -10.20
N CYS A 19 -13.50 2.06 -9.15
CA CYS A 19 -13.64 3.51 -9.11
C CYS A 19 -12.52 4.14 -8.28
N HIS A 20 -11.93 5.22 -8.81
CA HIS A 20 -10.87 5.97 -8.18
C HIS A 20 -11.29 7.43 -8.00
N GLU A 21 -11.07 7.98 -6.82
CA GLU A 21 -11.35 9.39 -6.50
C GLU A 21 -10.38 10.32 -7.25
N LYS A 22 -10.91 11.38 -7.86
CA LYS A 22 -10.13 12.38 -8.60
C LYS A 22 -9.28 13.18 -7.63
N LEU A 23 -7.98 13.23 -7.90
CA LEU A 23 -7.04 14.11 -7.21
C LEU A 23 -7.02 15.47 -7.90
N CYS A 24 -7.32 16.53 -7.15
CA CYS A 24 -7.27 17.88 -7.69
C CYS A 24 -5.83 18.41 -7.68
N PRO A 25 -5.31 18.79 -8.86
CA PRO A 25 -3.97 19.32 -8.97
C PRO A 25 -3.93 20.76 -8.42
N PRO A 26 -2.75 21.24 -8.01
CA PRO A 26 -2.55 22.66 -7.72
C PRO A 26 -2.77 23.49 -8.98
N LEU A 27 -3.54 24.57 -8.85
CA LEU A 27 -3.84 25.51 -9.93
C LEU A 27 -2.86 26.70 -9.91
N PRO A 28 -2.48 27.22 -11.08
CA PRO A 28 -1.50 28.32 -11.18
C PRO A 28 -2.12 29.73 -11.07
N CYS A 29 -3.43 29.85 -10.80
CA CYS A 29 -4.15 31.12 -10.76
C CYS A 29 -4.56 31.52 -9.33
N ASP A 30 -4.74 32.82 -9.11
CA ASP A 30 -5.07 33.39 -7.80
C ASP A 30 -6.54 33.20 -7.40
N ASP A 31 -7.46 33.09 -8.37
CA ASP A 31 -8.91 32.96 -8.13
C ASP A 31 -9.52 31.76 -8.88
N PRO A 32 -9.35 30.53 -8.36
CA PRO A 32 -9.89 29.33 -8.98
C PRO A 32 -11.40 29.19 -8.71
N VAL A 33 -12.17 28.93 -9.76
CA VAL A 33 -13.64 28.81 -9.71
C VAL A 33 -14.04 27.34 -9.64
N LYS A 34 -14.93 26.98 -8.71
CA LYS A 34 -15.51 25.63 -8.62
C LYS A 34 -16.86 25.58 -9.32
N LEU A 35 -16.95 24.81 -10.40
CA LEU A 35 -18.19 24.55 -11.12
C LEU A 35 -18.92 23.36 -10.49
N ASP A 36 -20.25 23.42 -10.40
CA ASP A 36 -21.07 22.34 -9.83
C ASP A 36 -20.97 21.02 -10.62
N THR A 37 -20.62 21.11 -11.90
CA THR A 37 -20.49 19.97 -12.82
C THR A 37 -19.12 19.29 -12.74
N GLU A 38 -18.14 19.90 -12.08
CA GLU A 38 -16.77 19.40 -12.04
C GLU A 38 -16.29 19.15 -10.61
N CYS A 39 -15.50 18.10 -10.43
CA CYS A 39 -14.95 17.80 -9.10
C CYS A 39 -13.89 18.81 -8.65
N CYS A 40 -13.03 19.25 -9.57
CA CYS A 40 -11.91 20.13 -9.25
C CYS A 40 -12.20 21.54 -9.75
N PRO A 41 -11.71 22.56 -9.04
CA PRO A 41 -11.81 23.93 -9.52
C PRO A 41 -10.95 24.14 -10.77
N THR A 42 -11.26 25.20 -11.52
CA THR A 42 -10.57 25.59 -12.75
C THR A 42 -10.27 27.09 -12.75
N CYS A 43 -9.33 27.53 -13.59
CA CYS A 43 -9.01 28.96 -13.70
C CYS A 43 -9.97 29.64 -14.70
N PRO A 44 -10.52 30.83 -14.37
CA PRO A 44 -11.44 31.53 -15.24
C PRO A 44 -10.70 32.21 -16.42
N GLU A 45 -10.36 31.41 -17.44
CA GLU A 45 -10.14 31.78 -18.85
C GLU A 45 -9.71 30.51 -19.60
N GLU A 46 -10.65 29.60 -19.85
CA GLU A 46 -10.39 28.41 -20.64
C GLU A 46 -10.74 28.65 -22.11
N THR A 47 -9.80 29.18 -22.88
CA THR A 47 -9.87 29.04 -24.33
C THR A 47 -9.42 27.62 -24.69
N TRP A 48 -10.39 26.75 -25.04
CA TRP A 48 -10.17 25.40 -25.61
C TRP A 48 -9.58 25.46 -27.03
N SER A 49 -8.60 26.32 -27.26
CA SER A 49 -7.92 26.46 -28.56
C SER A 49 -7.06 25.24 -28.87
N SER A 50 -6.57 24.53 -27.85
CA SER A 50 -5.78 23.30 -27.97
C SER A 50 -5.86 22.46 -26.70
N HIS A 51 -5.84 21.13 -26.86
CA HIS A 51 -5.84 20.18 -25.76
C HIS A 51 -4.68 19.19 -25.86
N CYS A 52 -4.34 18.56 -24.72
CA CYS A 52 -3.40 17.47 -24.66
C CYS A 52 -4.07 16.16 -24.27
N GLU A 53 -3.53 15.06 -24.80
CA GLU A 53 -3.91 13.68 -24.50
C GLU A 53 -2.66 12.91 -24.03
N LEU A 54 -2.81 12.03 -23.03
CA LEU A 54 -1.68 11.28 -22.46
C LEU A 54 -1.95 9.77 -22.48
N ASN A 55 -1.36 9.06 -23.44
CA ASN A 55 -1.28 7.60 -23.49
C ASN A 55 -2.63 6.91 -23.18
N GLU A 56 -2.73 6.20 -22.06
CA GLU A 56 -3.91 5.45 -21.61
C GLU A 56 -4.83 6.25 -20.64
N ASP A 57 -4.57 7.54 -20.44
CA ASP A 57 -5.49 8.43 -19.73
C ASP A 57 -6.63 8.84 -20.70
N PRO A 58 -7.88 8.44 -20.44
CA PRO A 58 -9.00 8.70 -21.36
C PRO A 58 -9.45 10.18 -21.38
N ARG A 59 -8.83 11.04 -20.55
CA ARG A 59 -9.23 12.43 -20.34
C ARG A 59 -8.41 13.38 -21.22
N ARG A 60 -9.04 14.51 -21.54
CA ARG A 60 -8.43 15.62 -22.29
C ARG A 60 -8.16 16.79 -21.37
N TYR A 61 -7.03 17.46 -21.60
CA TYR A 61 -6.60 18.58 -20.76
C TYR A 61 -6.42 19.84 -21.57
N PRO A 62 -6.95 20.99 -21.11
CA PRO A 62 -6.71 22.26 -21.78
C PRO A 62 -5.25 22.68 -21.67
N LEU A 63 -4.86 23.63 -22.52
CA LEU A 63 -3.53 24.22 -22.48
C LEU A 63 -3.21 24.81 -21.10
N HIS A 64 -1.94 24.69 -20.67
CA HIS A 64 -1.40 25.14 -19.38
C HIS A 64 -1.99 24.47 -18.13
N HIS A 65 -2.97 23.59 -18.28
CA HIS A 65 -3.53 22.86 -17.15
C HIS A 65 -2.55 21.81 -16.67
N THR A 66 -2.57 21.63 -15.35
CA THR A 66 -1.85 20.58 -14.66
C THR A 66 -2.82 19.47 -14.25
N TRP A 67 -2.36 18.21 -14.17
CA TRP A 67 -3.19 17.09 -13.69
C TRP A 67 -2.38 15.92 -13.17
N HIS A 68 -3.02 15.10 -12.34
CA HIS A 68 -2.51 13.76 -12.00
C HIS A 68 -2.95 12.76 -13.07
N PRO A 69 -2.02 12.06 -13.76
CA PRO A 69 -2.37 11.15 -14.83
C PRO A 69 -3.07 9.91 -14.28
N PHE A 70 -4.09 9.45 -14.99
CA PHE A 70 -4.80 8.22 -14.71
C PHE A 70 -4.06 7.03 -15.33
N LEU A 71 -3.78 6.03 -14.51
CA LEU A 71 -3.18 4.79 -14.94
C LEU A 71 -4.22 3.68 -14.80
N PRO A 72 -4.57 2.96 -15.88
CA PRO A 72 -5.43 1.80 -15.80
C PRO A 72 -4.94 0.83 -14.70
N LEU A 73 -5.86 0.30 -13.90
CA LEU A 73 -5.61 -0.54 -12.70
C LEU A 73 -5.00 0.15 -11.47
N LYS A 74 -4.24 1.25 -11.64
CA LYS A 74 -3.54 1.93 -10.52
C LYS A 74 -4.19 3.23 -10.07
N GLY A 75 -5.16 3.75 -10.83
CA GLY A 75 -5.82 5.01 -10.52
C GLY A 75 -4.94 6.22 -10.81
N PHE A 76 -5.17 7.33 -10.12
CA PHE A 76 -4.39 8.54 -10.32
C PHE A 76 -2.99 8.43 -9.71
N ALA A 77 -1.98 8.83 -10.48
CA ALA A 77 -0.61 8.89 -10.00
C ALA A 77 -0.42 10.09 -9.05
N LYS A 78 -0.61 9.83 -7.75
CA LYS A 78 -0.51 10.83 -6.66
C LYS A 78 0.79 11.62 -6.64
N CYS A 79 1.89 11.01 -7.08
CA CYS A 79 3.22 11.61 -7.09
C CYS A 79 3.68 12.15 -8.45
N ALA A 80 2.83 12.12 -9.46
CA ALA A 80 3.15 12.68 -10.77
C ALA A 80 2.20 13.82 -11.07
N ILE A 81 2.73 14.89 -11.63
CA ILE A 81 1.95 16.01 -12.16
C ILE A 81 2.38 16.23 -13.60
N CYS A 82 1.39 16.24 -14.49
CA CYS A 82 1.56 16.48 -15.91
C CYS A 82 1.03 17.87 -16.25
N THR A 83 1.65 18.55 -17.21
CA THR A 83 1.24 19.86 -17.70
C THR A 83 1.06 19.83 -19.21
N CYS A 84 -0.04 20.39 -19.71
CA CYS A 84 -0.27 20.52 -21.15
C CYS A 84 0.46 21.76 -21.67
N LYS A 85 1.43 21.54 -22.56
CA LYS A 85 2.14 22.60 -23.28
C LYS A 85 1.59 22.71 -24.70
N GLY A 86 1.92 23.82 -25.36
CA GLY A 86 1.47 24.09 -26.74
C GLY A 86 1.88 22.98 -27.70
N GLY A 87 1.00 22.66 -28.65
CA GLY A 87 1.24 21.64 -29.67
C GLY A 87 1.05 20.20 -29.20
N ASN A 88 0.08 19.93 -28.32
CA ASN A 88 -0.22 18.59 -27.78
C ASN A 88 0.99 17.93 -27.08
N ARG A 89 1.84 18.74 -26.43
CA ARG A 89 3.01 18.24 -25.71
C ARG A 89 2.68 18.13 -24.23
N VAL A 90 2.75 16.93 -23.68
CA VAL A 90 2.58 16.69 -22.25
C VAL A 90 3.94 16.60 -21.57
N GLU A 91 4.14 17.40 -20.52
CA GLU A 91 5.34 17.35 -19.68
C GLU A 91 4.95 16.85 -18.29
N CYS A 92 5.42 15.65 -17.93
CA CYS A 92 5.15 15.04 -16.62
C CYS A 92 6.41 15.03 -15.75
N GLY A 93 6.26 15.44 -14.49
CA GLY A 93 7.30 15.41 -13.47
C GLY A 93 6.83 14.71 -12.21
N ARG A 94 7.78 14.31 -11.35
CA ARG A 94 7.47 13.91 -9.98
C ARG A 94 7.27 15.16 -9.13
N ILE A 95 6.31 15.10 -8.22
CA ILE A 95 6.10 16.16 -7.23
C ILE A 95 7.36 16.24 -6.35
N ALA A 96 7.92 17.43 -6.23
CA ALA A 96 9.02 17.69 -5.32
C ALA A 96 8.48 17.79 -3.89
N CYS A 97 8.93 16.89 -3.02
CA CYS A 97 8.55 16.92 -1.62
C CYS A 97 9.46 17.86 -0.83
N PRO A 98 8.91 18.51 0.21
CA PRO A 98 9.72 19.33 1.10
C PRO A 98 10.81 18.48 1.76
N SER A 99 12.00 19.06 1.93
CA SER A 99 13.06 18.46 2.71
C SER A 99 12.67 18.46 4.19
N LEU A 100 12.71 17.30 4.83
CA LEU A 100 12.34 17.12 6.22
C LEU A 100 13.58 16.82 7.06
N ASP A 101 13.64 17.41 8.26
CA ASP A 101 14.72 17.23 9.22
C ASP A 101 14.36 16.13 10.23
N CYS A 102 14.24 14.90 9.71
CA CYS A 102 14.04 13.71 10.52
C CYS A 102 14.67 12.50 9.83
N PRO A 103 15.09 11.48 10.61
CA PRO A 103 15.75 10.31 10.04
C PRO A 103 14.81 9.51 9.14
N ASP A 104 15.37 8.76 8.17
CA ASP A 104 14.59 8.03 7.16
C ASP A 104 13.55 7.08 7.76
N HIS A 105 13.82 6.49 8.92
CA HIS A 105 12.89 5.58 9.62
C HIS A 105 11.68 6.31 10.23
N ALA A 106 11.78 7.63 10.42
CA ALA A 106 10.70 8.47 10.89
C ALA A 106 9.88 9.08 9.75
N LEU A 107 10.29 8.90 8.48
CA LEU A 107 9.50 9.36 7.33
C LEU A 107 8.29 8.45 7.11
N VAL A 108 7.08 8.99 7.30
CA VAL A 108 5.83 8.25 7.15
C VAL A 108 4.88 9.01 6.22
N ARG A 109 4.01 8.29 5.52
CA ARG A 109 2.86 8.91 4.84
C ARG A 109 1.66 8.88 5.78
N SER A 110 1.05 10.04 6.01
CA SER A 110 -0.12 10.15 6.89
C SER A 110 -1.31 9.38 6.31
N HIS A 111 -1.50 9.42 5.00
CA HIS A 111 -2.52 8.66 4.26
C HIS A 111 -1.90 7.85 3.11
N PRO A 112 -2.48 6.70 2.71
CA PRO A 112 -2.08 5.97 1.51
C PRO A 112 -2.13 6.79 0.21
N ASP A 113 -2.83 7.93 0.23
CA ASP A 113 -3.01 8.83 -0.90
C ASP A 113 -2.00 9.97 -0.96
N ASP A 114 -1.19 10.15 0.09
CA ASP A 114 -0.21 11.22 0.14
C ASP A 114 1.00 10.90 -0.75
N CYS A 115 1.40 11.87 -1.56
CA CYS A 115 2.67 11.72 -2.27
C CYS A 115 3.85 11.86 -1.31
N CYS A 116 3.87 12.94 -0.52
CA CYS A 116 5.01 13.32 0.28
C CYS A 116 4.94 12.74 1.69
N PRO A 117 6.08 12.25 2.22
CA PRO A 117 6.16 11.85 3.61
C PRO A 117 6.11 13.08 4.53
N VAL A 118 5.80 12.81 5.79
CA VAL A 118 5.93 13.72 6.92
C VAL A 118 6.83 13.06 7.96
N CYS A 119 7.37 13.84 8.90
CA CYS A 119 7.97 13.26 10.08
C CYS A 119 6.85 12.65 10.91
N GLY A 120 6.93 11.33 11.10
CA GLY A 120 6.08 10.60 12.01
C GLY A 120 6.26 11.08 13.44
N PRO A 121 5.39 10.65 14.36
CA PRO A 121 5.62 10.90 15.78
C PRO A 121 7.05 10.48 16.09
N LYS A 122 7.82 11.37 16.72
CA LYS A 122 9.05 10.96 17.37
C LYS A 122 8.62 9.81 18.27
N LEU A 123 9.14 8.63 18.00
CA LEU A 123 9.24 7.64 19.06
C LEU A 123 10.11 8.36 20.07
N GLU A 124 9.46 9.02 21.02
CA GLU A 124 10.11 9.46 22.22
C GLU A 124 10.86 8.22 22.67
N ASP A 125 12.18 8.36 22.75
CA ASP A 125 13.02 7.48 23.53
C ASP A 125 12.51 7.58 24.96
N ASP A 126 11.37 6.95 25.19
CA ASP A 126 10.73 6.89 26.48
C ASP A 126 11.61 5.94 27.26
N SER A 127 12.55 6.56 27.95
CA SER A 127 13.34 5.99 29.04
C SER A 127 12.45 5.45 30.17
N THR A 128 11.13 5.40 30.01
CA THR A 128 10.27 4.51 30.76
C THR A 128 10.41 3.09 30.20
N ALA A 129 11.52 2.46 30.57
CA ALA A 129 11.61 1.03 30.72
C ALA A 129 10.45 0.54 31.60
N GLN A 130 9.30 0.22 31.01
CA GLN A 130 8.47 -0.83 31.56
C GLN A 130 9.13 -2.15 31.18
N GLU A 131 9.79 -2.72 32.19
CA GLU A 131 10.39 -4.05 32.24
C GLU A 131 9.68 -5.07 31.34
N LEU A 132 10.19 -5.20 30.12
CA LEU A 132 10.28 -6.51 29.48
C LEU A 132 11.75 -6.89 29.61
N PRO A 133 12.07 -8.09 30.12
CA PRO A 133 13.39 -8.42 30.61
C PRO A 133 14.42 -8.08 29.54
N GLN A 134 15.42 -7.28 29.93
CA GLN A 134 16.64 -7.05 29.17
C GLN A 134 17.26 -8.42 28.93
N LEU A 135 16.86 -9.07 27.84
CA LEU A 135 17.69 -10.09 27.25
C LEU A 135 18.75 -9.29 26.53
N ASP A 136 19.97 -9.33 27.05
CA ASP A 136 21.18 -8.89 26.37
C ASP A 136 21.25 -9.62 25.02
N ILE A 137 20.58 -9.08 24.01
CA ILE A 137 20.64 -9.61 22.66
C ILE A 137 21.94 -9.11 22.07
N ASN A 138 22.95 -9.96 22.22
CA ASN A 138 24.25 -9.81 21.59
C ASN A 138 24.01 -9.43 20.11
N MET A 139 24.39 -8.21 19.75
CA MET A 139 24.17 -7.64 18.42
C MET A 139 25.13 -8.24 17.39
N GLU A 140 26.13 -9.02 17.83
CA GLU A 140 27.02 -9.79 16.97
C GLU A 140 26.20 -10.80 16.16
N GLY A 141 26.15 -10.60 14.84
CA GLY A 141 25.42 -11.49 13.93
C GLY A 141 23.91 -11.27 13.86
N ALA A 142 23.37 -10.20 14.46
CA ALA A 142 21.95 -9.88 14.37
C ALA A 142 21.51 -9.50 12.95
N CYS A 143 20.35 -9.99 12.51
CA CYS A 143 19.78 -9.72 11.18
C CYS A 143 18.73 -8.62 11.24
N ASN A 144 18.77 -7.68 10.31
CA ASN A 144 17.70 -6.71 10.12
C ASN A 144 16.66 -7.24 9.12
N PHE A 145 15.46 -7.55 9.61
CA PHE A 145 14.33 -7.99 8.80
C PHE A 145 13.25 -6.90 8.77
N LEU A 146 13.11 -6.18 7.64
CA LEU A 146 12.10 -5.13 7.45
C LEU A 146 12.09 -4.07 8.56
N GLY A 147 13.26 -3.70 9.10
CA GLY A 147 13.40 -2.75 10.20
C GLY A 147 13.31 -3.36 11.61
N GLN A 148 13.11 -4.68 11.73
CA GLN A 148 13.15 -5.40 13.01
C GLN A 148 14.46 -6.18 13.15
N TRP A 149 15.17 -5.97 14.25
CA TRP A 149 16.36 -6.73 14.57
C TRP A 149 16.00 -8.11 15.13
N LYS A 150 16.67 -9.14 14.61
CA LYS A 150 16.55 -10.54 15.02
C LYS A 150 17.91 -11.05 15.45
N VAL A 151 17.95 -11.74 16.56
CA VAL A 151 19.17 -12.31 17.13
C VAL A 151 19.69 -13.40 16.22
N ASP A 152 21.01 -13.55 16.18
CA ASP A 152 21.64 -14.70 15.54
C ASP A 152 21.07 -16.02 16.08
N GLY A 153 20.79 -16.97 15.20
CA GLY A 153 20.18 -18.26 15.53
C GLY A 153 18.66 -18.26 15.72
N THR A 154 17.99 -17.10 15.68
CA THR A 154 16.52 -17.06 15.86
C THR A 154 15.77 -17.45 14.60
N THR A 155 14.61 -18.10 14.82
CA THR A 155 13.70 -18.54 13.78
C THR A 155 12.31 -17.96 14.04
N TRP A 156 11.67 -17.35 13.03
CA TRP A 156 10.37 -16.68 13.19
C TRP A 156 9.49 -16.76 11.94
N HIS A 157 8.18 -16.56 12.13
CA HIS A 157 7.23 -16.35 11.03
C HIS A 157 7.14 -14.86 10.69
N PRO A 158 7.41 -14.46 9.43
CA PRO A 158 7.45 -13.05 9.08
C PRO A 158 6.03 -12.46 8.98
N ARG A 159 5.91 -11.19 9.37
CA ARG A 159 4.71 -10.38 9.15
C ARG A 159 5.01 -9.32 8.11
N VAL A 160 4.56 -9.54 6.88
CA VAL A 160 4.89 -8.67 5.74
C VAL A 160 3.64 -7.89 5.35
N LYS A 161 3.70 -6.56 5.32
CA LYS A 161 2.58 -5.74 4.81
C LYS A 161 2.61 -5.78 3.26
N PRO A 162 1.44 -5.90 2.58
CA PRO A 162 0.07 -5.93 3.12
C PRO A 162 -0.42 -7.33 3.55
N PHE A 163 0.33 -8.40 3.29
CA PHE A 163 -0.07 -9.80 3.43
C PHE A 163 -0.31 -10.29 4.88
N GLY A 164 0.19 -9.58 5.88
CA GLY A 164 0.03 -9.97 7.28
C GLY A 164 0.97 -11.10 7.70
N HIS A 165 0.52 -11.96 8.60
CA HIS A 165 1.33 -13.01 9.22
C HIS A 165 1.44 -14.25 8.31
N LEU A 166 2.66 -14.58 7.87
CA LEU A 166 2.93 -15.67 6.94
C LEU A 166 3.26 -16.97 7.68
N LYS A 167 2.21 -17.70 8.09
CA LYS A 167 2.30 -18.94 8.88
C LYS A 167 3.08 -20.07 8.21
N CYS A 168 3.13 -20.06 6.87
CA CYS A 168 3.85 -21.05 6.07
C CYS A 168 5.26 -20.64 5.66
N PHE A 169 5.76 -19.53 6.18
CA PHE A 169 7.12 -19.07 5.93
C PHE A 169 7.86 -19.01 7.25
N VAL A 170 9.05 -19.59 7.27
CA VAL A 170 9.92 -19.61 8.44
C VAL A 170 11.23 -18.96 8.01
N CYS A 171 11.55 -17.84 8.66
CA CYS A 171 12.81 -17.13 8.49
C CYS A 171 13.77 -17.52 9.60
N HIS A 172 15.04 -17.71 9.27
CA HIS A 172 16.13 -17.98 10.18
C HIS A 172 17.20 -16.89 10.03
N CYS A 173 17.72 -16.38 11.14
CA CYS A 173 18.84 -15.45 11.15
C CYS A 173 20.14 -16.19 11.44
N SER A 174 21.14 -16.04 10.57
CA SER A 174 22.49 -16.57 10.77
C SER A 174 23.54 -15.55 10.31
N ALA A 175 24.46 -15.17 11.20
CA ALA A 175 25.61 -14.31 10.94
C ALA A 175 25.26 -13.01 10.18
N GLY A 176 24.19 -12.32 10.59
CA GLY A 176 23.74 -11.06 9.99
C GLY A 176 22.95 -11.21 8.68
N LYS A 177 22.79 -12.43 8.17
CA LYS A 177 21.94 -12.73 7.00
C LYS A 177 20.75 -13.55 7.44
N PHE A 178 19.56 -13.15 7.01
CA PHE A 178 18.36 -13.96 7.20
C PHE A 178 18.02 -14.76 5.94
N GLU A 179 17.53 -15.99 6.13
CA GLU A 179 17.04 -16.86 5.06
C GLU A 179 15.62 -17.31 5.40
N CYS A 180 14.69 -17.12 4.47
CA CYS A 180 13.28 -17.48 4.65
C CYS A 180 12.91 -18.62 3.70
N GLY A 181 12.41 -19.72 4.24
CA GLY A 181 11.91 -20.88 3.50
C GLY A 181 10.41 -21.08 3.69
N LYS A 182 9.76 -21.68 2.70
CA LYS A 182 8.40 -22.19 2.87
C LYS A 182 8.47 -23.45 3.74
N THR A 183 7.59 -23.55 4.74
CA THR A 183 7.43 -24.77 5.54
C THR A 183 6.96 -25.90 4.63
N ASP A 184 7.70 -27.01 4.63
CA ASP A 184 7.29 -28.23 3.95
C ASP A 184 6.29 -28.98 4.84
N CYS A 185 5.11 -29.27 4.30
CA CYS A 185 4.05 -29.94 5.04
C CYS A 185 4.04 -31.43 4.72
N PRO A 186 3.90 -32.31 5.73
CA PRO A 186 3.84 -33.74 5.49
C PRO A 186 2.60 -34.09 4.66
N VAL A 187 2.77 -35.03 3.72
CA VAL A 187 1.66 -35.55 2.91
C VAL A 187 0.81 -36.48 3.79
N LEU A 188 -0.39 -36.02 4.16
CA LEU A 188 -1.33 -36.80 4.92
C LEU A 188 -2.11 -37.78 4.03
N GLN A 189 -2.33 -39.00 4.52
CA GLN A 189 -3.06 -40.09 3.82
C GLN A 189 -4.48 -40.29 4.39
N CYS A 190 -5.04 -39.28 5.06
CA CYS A 190 -6.35 -39.36 5.70
C CYS A 190 -7.49 -38.82 4.82
N LYS A 191 -8.71 -39.24 5.13
CA LYS A 191 -9.91 -38.99 4.32
C LYS A 191 -10.49 -37.58 4.50
N LYS A 192 -10.25 -36.96 5.66
CA LYS A 192 -10.62 -35.58 5.99
C LYS A 192 -9.41 -34.90 6.64
N THR A 193 -9.07 -33.71 6.15
CA THR A 193 -8.05 -32.85 6.75
C THR A 193 -8.71 -31.61 7.31
N LYS A 194 -8.17 -31.11 8.42
CA LYS A 194 -8.59 -29.86 9.04
C LYS A 194 -7.38 -28.94 9.11
N ARG A 195 -7.55 -27.73 8.61
CA ARG A 195 -6.53 -26.68 8.74
C ARG A 195 -6.90 -25.76 9.89
N ASN A 196 -6.07 -25.74 10.93
CA ASN A 196 -6.26 -24.81 12.02
C ASN A 196 -5.99 -23.38 11.54
N ARG A 197 -6.65 -22.39 12.14
CA ARG A 197 -6.44 -20.98 11.79
C ARG A 197 -4.99 -20.59 11.92
N ASP A 198 -4.24 -21.15 12.87
CA ASP A 198 -2.86 -20.79 13.20
C ASP A 198 -1.77 -21.76 12.69
N SER A 199 -2.14 -22.88 12.07
CA SER A 199 -1.19 -23.83 11.48
C SER A 199 -0.94 -23.55 10.00
N CYS A 200 0.29 -23.78 9.54
CA CYS A 200 0.55 -23.84 8.09
C CYS A 200 -0.01 -25.13 7.50
N CYS A 201 0.27 -26.25 8.17
CA CYS A 201 -0.06 -27.58 7.69
C CYS A 201 -1.44 -28.01 8.16
N GLU A 202 -2.07 -28.83 7.33
CA GLU A 202 -3.32 -29.49 7.68
C GLU A 202 -3.01 -30.68 8.57
N GLU A 203 -3.96 -31.05 9.41
CA GLU A 203 -3.92 -32.22 10.28
C GLU A 203 -5.10 -33.13 9.91
N CYS A 204 -5.01 -34.42 10.21
CA CYS A 204 -6.13 -35.33 9.99
C CYS A 204 -7.27 -35.01 10.94
N ASP A 205 -8.49 -34.93 10.39
CA ASP A 205 -9.69 -34.64 11.17
C ASP A 205 -10.26 -35.97 11.68
N ASP A 206 -9.89 -36.35 12.91
CA ASP A 206 -10.33 -37.60 13.54
C ASP A 206 -11.77 -37.53 14.10
N THR A 207 -12.48 -36.41 13.89
CA THR A 207 -13.89 -36.31 14.28
C THR A 207 -14.82 -36.89 13.21
N ASP A 208 -14.89 -38.21 13.16
CA ASP A 208 -16.04 -38.94 12.61
C ASP A 208 -16.25 -40.32 13.28
N THR A 209 -16.20 -40.34 14.62
CA THR A 209 -16.77 -41.45 15.41
C THR A 209 -17.49 -40.90 16.64
N GLU A 210 -18.70 -41.42 16.86
CA GLU A 210 -19.67 -41.11 17.92
C GLU A 210 -20.66 -39.95 17.68
N LYS A 211 -21.50 -40.11 16.65
CA LYS A 211 -22.95 -39.91 16.84
C LYS A 211 -23.72 -41.05 16.20
N ASP A 212 -23.72 -42.20 16.84
CA ASP A 212 -24.84 -43.14 16.74
C ASP A 212 -24.93 -44.01 18.01
N LEU A 213 -26.11 -43.93 18.62
CA LEU A 213 -26.72 -44.78 19.67
C LEU A 213 -26.24 -44.70 21.13
N SER A 214 -27.06 -44.02 21.94
CA SER A 214 -27.90 -44.67 22.97
C SER A 214 -29.07 -43.72 23.30
N GLU A 215 -30.30 -44.05 22.87
CA GLU A 215 -31.40 -44.56 23.74
C GLU A 215 -32.05 -43.44 24.58
N SER A 216 -33.36 -43.27 24.72
CA SER A 216 -34.58 -43.99 24.32
C SER A 216 -35.76 -43.00 24.40
#